data_AF-A0A662EZ61-F1
#
_entry.id   AF-A0A662EZ61-F1
#
_cell.length_a   1.000
_cell.length_b   1.000
_cell.length_c   1.000
_cell.angle_alpha   90.00
_cell.angle_beta   90.00
_cell.angle_gamma   90.00
#
_symmetry.space_group_name_H-M   'P 1'
#
loop_
_entity.id
_entity.type
_entity.pdbx_description
1 polymer ?
#
loop_
_entity_poly.entity_id
_entity_poly.type
_entity_poly.pdbx_seq_one_letter_code
_entity_poly.pdbx_strand_id
1 'polypeptide(L)' 'REGLRGLFATRAPHRPNPIGVSTVRLLGVEGRILHIADLDIIDGTPLLDIKPYVPLFITPEEGETGWLKGE' A
#
# COMPACT_ATOMS: atom_id res chain seq x y z
N ARG A 1 -26.08 -6.28 -8.16
CA ARG A 1 -25.97 -6.27 -6.69
C ARG A 1 -25.07 -5.09 -6.35
N GLU A 2 -25.66 -3.94 -6.03
CA GLU A 2 -24.90 -2.80 -5.53
C GLU A 2 -24.00 -3.23 -4.36
N GLY A 3 -22.76 -2.75 -4.34
CA GLY A 3 -21.86 -2.87 -3.18
C GLY A 3 -20.92 -4.07 -3.12
N LEU A 4 -21.08 -5.13 -3.94
CA LEU A 4 -20.14 -6.27 -3.95
C LEU A 4 -19.14 -6.14 -5.10
N ARG A 5 -17.84 -6.06 -4.78
CA ARG A 5 -16.73 -6.10 -5.74
C ARG A 5 -15.93 -7.39 -5.56
N GLY A 6 -15.41 -7.92 -6.67
CA GLY A 6 -14.49 -9.06 -6.61
C GLY A 6 -13.22 -8.70 -5.84
N LEU A 7 -12.68 -9.63 -5.05
CA LEU A 7 -11.55 -9.37 -4.15
C LEU A 7 -10.36 -8.69 -4.85
N PHE A 8 -9.99 -9.17 -6.04
CA PHE A 8 -8.85 -8.65 -6.81
C PHE A 8 -9.10 -7.28 -7.45
N ALA A 9 -10.35 -6.81 -7.47
CA ALA A 9 -10.69 -5.43 -7.84
C ALA A 9 -10.65 -4.46 -6.64
N THR A 10 -10.09 -4.89 -5.49
CA THR A 10 -10.00 -4.10 -4.27
C THR A 10 -8.62 -4.24 -3.61
N ARG A 11 -8.39 -3.43 -2.56
CA ARG A 11 -7.25 -3.57 -1.65
C ARG A 11 -7.63 -4.21 -0.30
N ALA A 12 -8.69 -5.01 -0.25
CA ALA A 12 -9.12 -5.64 1.00
C ALA A 12 -8.01 -6.53 1.62
N PRO A 13 -7.82 -6.47 2.96
CA PRO A 13 -6.75 -7.22 3.65
C PRO A 13 -7.04 -8.72 3.72
N HIS A 14 -8.32 -9.12 3.68
CA HIS A 14 -8.72 -10.53 3.64
C HIS A 14 -8.57 -11.09 2.22
N ARG A 15 -7.36 -11.55 1.90
CA ARG A 15 -6.97 -12.11 0.59
C ARG A 15 -6.15 -13.39 0.76
N PRO A 16 -6.10 -14.29 -0.25
CA PRO A 16 -5.35 -15.55 -0.17
C PRO A 16 -3.90 -15.38 0.27
N ASN A 17 -3.27 -14.30 -0.20
CA ASN A 17 -1.95 -13.85 0.23
C ASN A 17 -2.10 -12.46 0.89
N PRO A 18 -2.15 -12.35 2.23
CA PRO A 18 -2.42 -11.11 2.97
C PRO A 18 -1.20 -10.17 3.01
N ILE A 19 -0.76 -9.74 1.82
CA ILE A 19 0.38 -8.86 1.62
C ILE A 19 -0.13 -7.45 1.33
N GLY A 20 0.17 -6.52 2.23
CA GLY A 20 0.00 -5.07 2.04
C GLY A 20 1.28 -4.44 1.49
N VAL A 21 1.13 -3.35 0.74
CA VAL A 21 2.25 -2.56 0.22
C VAL A 21 1.91 -1.09 0.41
N SER A 22 2.76 -0.38 1.14
CA SER A 22 2.62 1.05 1.39
C SER A 22 3.90 1.76 0.94
N THR A 23 3.73 2.89 0.25
CA THR A 23 4.83 3.84 0.00
C THR A 23 4.84 4.81 1.17
N VAL A 24 5.98 4.95 1.82
CA VAL A 24 6.09 5.64 3.10
C VAL A 24 7.18 6.70 3.03
N ARG A 25 7.07 7.72 3.87
CA ARG A 25 8.09 8.75 3.98
C ARG A 25 9.13 8.36 5.03
N LEU A 26 10.39 8.27 4.61
CA LEU A 26 11.51 8.04 5.52
C LEU A 26 11.88 9.34 6.24
N LEU A 27 11.81 9.32 7.57
CA LEU A 27 12.15 10.45 8.44
C LEU A 27 13.60 10.35 8.95
N GLY A 28 14.10 9.13 9.14
CA GLY A 28 15.44 8.90 9.65
C GLY A 28 15.80 7.43 9.76
N VAL A 29 17.10 7.17 9.90
CA VAL A 29 17.67 5.83 10.06
C VAL A 29 18.53 5.83 11.32
N GLU A 30 18.22 4.94 12.26
CA GLU A 30 19.00 4.73 13.49
C GLU A 30 19.40 3.25 13.59
N GLY A 31 20.60 2.92 13.12
CA GLY A 31 21.08 1.54 13.07
C GLY A 31 20.18 0.64 12.21
N ARG A 32 19.38 -0.21 12.87
CA ARG A 32 18.42 -1.13 12.23
C ARG A 32 16.96 -0.66 12.33
N ILE A 33 16.75 0.59 12.78
CA ILE A 33 15.43 1.20 12.95
C ILE A 33 15.23 2.24 11.85
N LEU A 34 14.09 2.16 11.17
CA LEU A 34 13.64 3.17 10.22
C LEU A 34 12.49 3.94 10.87
N HIS A 35 12.66 5.24 11.03
CA HIS A 35 11.58 6.14 11.44
C HIS A 35 10.83 6.56 10.18
N ILE A 36 9.54 6.24 10.11
CA ILE A 36 8.71 6.43 8.92
C ILE A 36 7.37 7.10 9.28
N ALA A 37 6.77 7.76 8.30
CA ALA A 37 5.44 8.36 8.39
C ALA A 37 4.57 7.95 7.21
N ASP A 38 3.27 8.25 7.33
CA ASP A 38 2.26 8.05 6.29
C ASP A 38 1.93 6.54 6.06
N LEU A 39 1.77 5.78 7.17
CA LEU A 39 1.42 4.35 7.17
C LEU A 39 0.01 4.09 7.70
N ASP A 40 -0.59 3.01 7.20
CA ASP A 40 -1.90 2.46 7.56
C ASP A 40 -1.79 1.00 8.07
N ILE A 41 -0.77 0.71 8.89
CA ILE A 41 -0.53 -0.62 9.46
C ILE A 41 -0.67 -0.63 10.99
N ILE A 42 -1.01 -1.78 11.56
CA ILE A 42 -1.16 -1.96 13.00
C ILE A 42 0.20 -2.33 13.62
N ASP A 43 0.43 -1.92 14.87
CA ASP A 43 1.62 -2.32 15.62
C ASP A 43 1.79 -3.85 15.67
N GLY A 44 3.05 -4.30 15.61
CA GLY A 44 3.38 -5.73 15.55
C GLY A 44 3.12 -6.42 14.20
N THR A 45 2.65 -5.72 13.16
CA THR A 45 2.49 -6.29 11.81
C THR A 45 3.85 -6.77 11.27
N PRO A 46 3.98 -8.04 10.84
CA PRO A 46 5.24 -8.57 10.30
C PRO A 46 5.69 -7.87 9.02
N LEU A 47 6.95 -7.47 8.97
CA LEU A 47 7.59 -6.91 7.78
C LEU A 47 8.18 -8.03 6.92
N LEU A 48 7.81 -8.04 5.63
CA LEU A 48 8.31 -9.04 4.67
C LEU A 48 9.50 -8.53 3.84
N ASP A 49 9.47 -7.25 3.44
CA ASP A 49 10.43 -6.69 2.48
C ASP A 49 10.48 -5.16 2.57
N ILE A 50 11.61 -4.57 2.16
CA ILE A 50 11.82 -3.12 2.03
C ILE A 50 12.48 -2.86 0.68
N LYS A 51 11.93 -1.93 -0.10
CA LYS A 51 12.51 -1.48 -1.37
C LYS A 51 12.56 0.05 -1.44
N PRO A 52 13.60 0.64 -2.07
CA PRO A 52 13.63 2.06 -2.30
C PRO A 52 12.49 2.49 -3.24
N TYR A 53 11.85 3.61 -2.92
CA TYR A 53 10.91 4.25 -3.83
C TYR A 53 11.68 4.86 -5.00
N VAL A 54 11.37 4.41 -6.21
CA VAL A 54 11.99 4.91 -7.45
C VAL A 54 10.88 5.48 -8.33
N PRO A 55 10.74 6.81 -8.44
CA PRO A 55 9.67 7.45 -9.22
C PRO A 55 9.57 6.94 -10.66
N LEU A 56 10.72 6.65 -11.29
CA LEU A 56 10.81 6.16 -12.66
C LEU A 56 10.09 4.83 -12.91
N PHE A 57 9.86 4.03 -11.86
CA PHE A 57 9.20 2.72 -11.96
C PHE A 57 7.75 2.73 -11.47
N ILE A 58 7.26 3.86 -10.96
CA ILE A 58 5.90 3.98 -10.47
C ILE A 58 5.09 4.75 -11.53
N THR A 59 4.01 4.11 -11.97
CA THR A 59 3.22 4.43 -13.17
C THR A 59 2.50 5.79 -13.04
N PRO A 60 2.07 6.39 -14.18
CA PRO A 60 2.25 7.81 -14.51
C PRO A 60 1.29 8.73 -13.74
N GLU A 61 1.50 10.05 -13.88
CA GLU A 61 0.69 11.12 -13.27
C GLU A 61 -0.83 11.03 -13.54
N GLU A 62 -1.26 10.22 -14.51
CA GLU A 62 -2.66 10.01 -14.87
C GLU A 62 -3.03 8.51 -14.83
N GLY A 63 -3.87 8.14 -13.86
CA GLY A 63 -4.52 6.83 -13.77
C GLY A 63 -5.97 7.00 -13.34
N GLU A 64 -6.89 6.30 -14.00
CA GLU A 64 -8.30 6.38 -13.64
C GLU A 64 -8.62 5.51 -12.42
N THR A 65 -9.17 6.13 -11.37
CA THR A 65 -9.67 5.43 -10.17
C THR A 65 -11.12 4.97 -10.36
N GLY A 66 -11.36 4.17 -11.40
CA GLY A 66 -12.71 3.75 -11.81
C GLY A 66 -13.51 3.01 -10.73
N TRP A 67 -12.86 2.38 -9.73
CA TRP A 67 -13.56 1.74 -8.62
C TRP A 67 -13.90 2.67 -7.43
N LEU A 68 -13.34 3.89 -7.38
CA LEU A 68 -13.66 4.92 -6.37
C LEU A 68 -14.75 5.89 -6.86
N LYS A 69 -14.93 6.01 -8.17
CA LYS A 69 -16.09 6.70 -8.74
C LYS A 69 -17.33 5.86 -8.41
N GLY A 70 -18.15 6.36 -7.49
CA GLY A 70 -19.50 5.85 -7.32
C GLY A 70 -20.31 6.29 -8.55
N GLU A 71 -20.93 5.31 -9.19
CA GLU A 71 -21.69 5.38 -10.46
C GLU A 71 -20.86 5.41 -11.75
#